data_AF-A0A520BMS7-F1
#
_entry.id   AF-A0A520BMS7-F1
#
_cell.length_a   1.000
_cell.length_b   1.000
_cell.length_c   1.000
_cell.angle_alpha   90.00
_cell.angle_beta   90.00
_cell.angle_gamma   90.00
#
_symmetry.space_group_name_H-M   'P 1'
#
loop_
_entity.id
_entity.type
_entity.pdbx_description
1 polymer ?
#
loop_
_entity_poly.entity_id
_entity_poly.type
_entity_poly.pdbx_seq_one_letter_code
_entity_poly.pdbx_strand_id
1 'polypeptide(L)'
;MLKNSILAGVIISCLSFTSSAQDVVNVSWGPVIKSPNKTVTSQIIGSDDEGFYTLRTSYGLFSYNDSPYIERYDSKKSLTYSKQLSVPLPAKSKIKVEYQDIKYLKGQLVLFSSYLNKETDTYFSFANKVNKDGTVSPDMVELSRMENVSNKKNKGFFDFTLSTDSSKILVFQARPYEKNNTEKFDMKVFDSDLQTVYFKSIELPVRDKDVDLSNYIVDNEGNTYVLMSVDKAKEEKNSYEQKYFYK
;
A
#
# COMPACT_ATOMS: atom_id res chain seq x y z
N MET A 1 41.74 70.51 13.50
CA MET A 1 40.34 70.45 13.01
C MET A 1 40.30 69.54 11.79
N LEU A 2 39.37 68.58 11.78
CA LEU A 2 39.11 67.66 10.68
C LEU A 2 38.80 68.40 9.37
N LYS A 3 39.21 67.85 8.22
CA LYS A 3 38.28 67.14 7.31
C LYS A 3 38.98 66.56 6.06
N ASN A 4 38.64 65.30 5.85
CA ASN A 4 39.01 64.36 4.80
C ASN A 4 38.65 64.83 3.38
N SER A 5 39.33 64.23 2.38
CA SER A 5 38.73 63.85 1.09
C SER A 5 39.56 62.69 0.51
N ILE A 6 39.21 61.44 0.83
CA ILE A 6 38.46 60.47 0.00
C ILE A 6 39.33 59.89 -1.13
N LEU A 7 39.93 58.72 -0.88
CA LEU A 7 40.47 57.84 -1.90
C LEU A 7 39.45 56.73 -2.16
N ALA A 8 38.96 56.65 -3.40
CA ALA A 8 38.09 55.59 -3.87
C ALA A 8 38.89 54.29 -4.05
N GLY A 9 38.50 53.24 -3.32
CA GLY A 9 38.97 51.88 -3.53
C GLY A 9 37.77 50.96 -3.62
N VAL A 10 37.33 50.64 -4.83
CA VAL A 10 36.33 49.60 -5.07
C VAL A 10 37.03 48.25 -4.94
N ILE A 11 36.89 47.59 -3.79
CA ILE A 11 37.30 46.21 -3.59
C ILE A 11 36.10 45.33 -3.96
N ILE A 12 36.15 44.75 -5.16
CA ILE A 12 35.24 43.68 -5.57
C ILE A 12 35.64 42.44 -4.76
N SER A 13 34.95 42.18 -3.65
CA SER A 13 35.04 40.90 -2.97
C SER A 13 34.30 39.85 -3.80
N CYS A 14 35.02 39.05 -4.56
CA CYS A 14 34.50 37.77 -5.03
C CYS A 14 34.23 36.89 -3.81
N LEU A 15 32.99 36.94 -3.32
CA LEU A 15 32.42 35.88 -2.48
C LEU A 15 32.38 34.63 -3.35
N SER A 16 33.45 33.85 -3.28
CA SER A 16 33.47 32.48 -3.76
C SER A 16 32.43 31.72 -2.95
N PHE A 17 31.21 31.63 -3.49
CA PHE A 17 30.27 30.59 -3.07
C PHE A 17 30.96 29.26 -3.37
N THR A 18 31.59 28.67 -2.36
CA THR A 18 31.95 27.27 -2.40
C THR A 18 30.62 26.52 -2.47
N SER A 19 30.21 26.20 -3.70
CA SER A 19 29.26 25.14 -3.96
C SER A 19 29.76 23.93 -3.19
N SER A 20 29.12 23.60 -2.07
CA SER A 20 29.40 22.35 -1.36
C SER A 20 29.24 21.23 -2.38
N ALA A 21 30.37 20.59 -2.69
CA ALA A 21 30.44 19.44 -3.55
C ALA A 21 29.41 18.41 -3.05
N GLN A 22 28.75 17.75 -4.00
CA GLN A 22 27.85 16.64 -3.72
C GLN A 22 28.53 15.71 -2.71
N ASP A 23 27.88 15.44 -1.58
CA ASP A 23 28.33 14.43 -0.63
C ASP A 23 28.67 13.17 -1.43
N VAL A 24 29.91 12.70 -1.33
CA VAL A 24 30.34 11.48 -1.99
C VAL A 24 29.49 10.35 -1.42
N VAL A 25 28.52 9.88 -2.21
CA VAL A 25 27.66 8.77 -1.82
C VAL A 25 28.52 7.52 -1.73
N ASN A 26 28.88 7.13 -0.50
CA ASN A 26 29.59 5.89 -0.24
C ASN A 26 28.65 4.71 -0.45
N VAL A 27 28.74 4.08 -1.62
CA VAL A 27 27.97 2.88 -1.96
C VAL A 27 28.65 1.65 -1.36
N SER A 28 27.93 0.93 -0.50
CA SER A 28 28.35 -0.38 0.03
C SER A 28 27.51 -1.49 -0.58
N TRP A 29 28.16 -2.46 -1.21
CA TRP A 29 27.49 -3.66 -1.72
C TRP A 29 27.40 -4.75 -0.64
N GLY A 30 26.28 -5.46 -0.63
CA GLY A 30 26.16 -6.70 0.13
C GLY A 30 26.91 -7.87 -0.54
N PRO A 31 26.94 -9.04 0.10
CA PRO A 31 27.43 -10.25 -0.55
C PRO A 31 26.59 -10.57 -1.81
N VAL A 32 27.19 -11.30 -2.75
CA VAL A 32 26.44 -11.85 -3.90
C VAL A 32 25.52 -12.95 -3.39
N ILE A 33 24.22 -12.82 -3.67
CA ILE A 33 23.21 -13.78 -3.25
C ILE A 33 22.66 -14.46 -4.49
N LYS A 34 22.71 -15.80 -4.52
CA LYS A 34 22.16 -16.59 -5.60
C LYS A 34 20.65 -16.73 -5.40
N SER A 35 19.88 -16.09 -6.28
CA SER A 35 18.41 -16.20 -6.24
C SER A 35 17.96 -17.64 -6.48
N PRO A 36 17.01 -18.15 -5.69
CA PRO A 36 16.39 -19.44 -5.99
C PRO A 36 15.67 -19.43 -7.34
N ASN A 37 15.71 -20.57 -8.04
CA ASN A 37 15.13 -20.71 -9.37
C ASN A 37 13.64 -20.32 -9.39
N LYS A 38 13.20 -19.65 -10.48
CA LYS A 38 11.80 -19.27 -10.74
C LYS A 38 11.17 -18.35 -9.69
N THR A 39 12.00 -17.61 -8.95
CA THR A 39 11.53 -16.60 -8.01
C THR A 39 12.28 -15.28 -8.19
N VAL A 40 11.66 -14.18 -7.80
CA VAL A 40 12.23 -12.84 -7.88
C VAL A 40 11.87 -12.04 -6.63
N THR A 41 12.82 -11.25 -6.12
CA THR A 41 12.51 -10.26 -5.09
C THR A 41 11.64 -9.17 -5.72
N SER A 42 10.38 -9.08 -5.32
CA SER A 42 9.40 -8.17 -5.91
C SER A 42 9.32 -6.83 -5.18
N GLN A 43 9.69 -6.78 -3.91
CA GLN A 43 9.49 -5.59 -3.09
C GLN A 43 10.43 -5.54 -1.87
N ILE A 44 10.85 -4.33 -1.47
CA ILE A 44 11.33 -4.06 -0.11
C ILE A 44 10.12 -3.60 0.72
N ILE A 45 9.80 -4.35 1.77
CA ILE A 45 8.56 -4.15 2.55
C ILE A 45 8.75 -3.06 3.61
N GLY A 46 9.95 -2.98 4.20
CA GLY A 46 10.32 -2.01 5.23
C GLY A 46 11.65 -2.34 5.88
N SER A 47 12.11 -1.47 6.78
CA SER A 47 13.38 -1.62 7.49
C SER A 47 13.29 -1.13 8.93
N ASP A 48 14.20 -1.62 9.76
CA ASP A 48 14.48 -1.13 11.11
C ASP A 48 16.01 -0.99 11.27
N ASP A 49 16.45 -0.66 12.48
CA ASP A 49 17.86 -0.42 12.78
C ASP A 49 18.76 -1.65 12.57
N GLU A 50 18.20 -2.86 12.58
CA GLU A 50 18.93 -4.12 12.44
C GLU A 50 18.99 -4.59 10.97
N GLY A 51 18.17 -4.03 10.07
CA GLY A 51 18.13 -4.43 8.67
C GLY A 51 16.80 -4.18 7.95
N PHE A 52 16.50 -4.97 6.92
CA PHE A 52 15.31 -4.77 6.09
C PHE A 52 14.64 -6.06 5.64
N TYR A 53 13.34 -5.97 5.38
CA TYR A 53 12.50 -7.07 4.91
C TYR A 53 12.22 -6.94 3.41
N THR A 54 12.23 -8.06 2.70
CA THR A 54 11.81 -8.12 1.30
C THR A 54 10.76 -9.20 1.09
N LEU A 55 10.02 -9.06 -0.01
CA LEU A 55 9.10 -10.05 -0.52
C LEU A 55 9.73 -10.72 -1.75
N ARG A 56 9.72 -12.05 -1.78
CA ARG A 56 10.13 -12.84 -2.94
C ARG A 56 8.97 -13.68 -3.44
N THR A 57 8.62 -13.52 -4.70
CA THR A 57 7.47 -14.17 -5.36
C THR A 57 7.94 -15.15 -6.42
N SER A 58 7.13 -16.19 -6.66
CA SER A 58 7.33 -17.11 -7.78
C SER A 58 6.80 -16.47 -9.09
N TYR A 59 7.45 -16.73 -10.21
CA TYR A 59 6.98 -16.31 -11.55
C TYR A 59 6.84 -17.50 -12.52
N GLY A 60 5.88 -17.41 -13.45
CA GLY A 60 5.62 -18.41 -14.49
C GLY A 60 4.17 -18.86 -14.56
N LEU A 61 3.84 -19.69 -15.57
CA LEU A 61 2.46 -20.10 -15.91
C LEU A 61 1.67 -20.78 -14.76
N PHE A 62 2.34 -21.23 -13.69
CA PHE A 62 1.73 -21.90 -12.54
C PHE A 62 1.99 -21.22 -11.18
N SER A 63 2.55 -20.00 -11.13
CA SER A 63 2.94 -19.35 -9.86
C SER A 63 1.80 -18.64 -9.12
N TYR A 64 0.60 -18.57 -9.72
CA TYR A 64 -0.53 -17.75 -9.25
C TYR A 64 -1.09 -18.12 -7.86
N ASN A 65 -0.65 -19.21 -7.25
CA ASN A 65 -1.21 -19.73 -6.00
C ASN A 65 -0.19 -19.91 -4.87
N ASP A 66 1.06 -19.53 -5.07
CA ASP A 66 2.09 -19.70 -4.05
C ASP A 66 2.13 -18.47 -3.16
N SER A 67 1.93 -18.66 -1.86
CA SER A 67 2.25 -17.62 -0.88
C SER A 67 3.70 -17.18 -1.05
N PRO A 68 3.98 -15.87 -1.02
CA PRO A 68 5.34 -15.38 -1.21
C PRO A 68 6.23 -15.73 -0.02
N TYR A 69 7.53 -15.58 -0.22
CA TYR A 69 8.54 -15.68 0.81
C TYR A 69 8.79 -14.30 1.41
N ILE A 70 8.80 -14.22 2.73
CA ILE A 70 9.39 -13.09 3.45
C ILE A 70 10.87 -13.38 3.70
N GLU A 71 11.70 -12.42 3.36
CA GLU A 71 13.15 -12.49 3.57
C GLU A 71 13.60 -11.34 4.45
N ARG A 72 14.63 -11.60 5.25
CA ARG A 72 15.24 -10.60 6.12
C ARG A 72 16.72 -10.51 5.81
N TYR A 73 17.21 -9.29 5.73
CA TYR A 73 18.60 -8.96 5.53
C TYR A 73 19.09 -8.12 6.69
N ASP A 74 20.32 -8.34 7.14
CA ASP A 74 20.95 -7.54 8.19
C ASP A 74 21.49 -6.20 7.65
N SER A 75 22.05 -5.37 8.53
CA SER A 75 22.68 -4.08 8.16
C SER A 75 23.86 -4.22 7.19
N LYS A 76 24.49 -5.41 7.13
CA LYS A 76 25.52 -5.79 6.15
C LYS A 76 24.94 -6.32 4.84
N LYS A 77 23.61 -6.27 4.69
CA LYS A 77 22.84 -6.72 3.52
C LYS A 77 22.99 -8.23 3.25
N SER A 78 23.27 -9.00 4.29
CA SER A 78 23.34 -10.46 4.24
C SER A 78 21.98 -11.06 4.60
N LEU A 79 21.54 -12.06 3.84
CA LEU A 79 20.28 -12.78 4.10
C LEU A 79 20.38 -13.55 5.42
N THR A 80 19.50 -13.24 6.37
CA THR A 80 19.44 -13.92 7.68
C THR A 80 18.39 -15.02 7.70
N TYR A 81 17.24 -14.84 7.05
CA TYR A 81 16.26 -15.89 6.83
C TYR A 81 15.43 -15.68 5.56
N SER A 82 14.84 -16.77 5.07
CA SER A 82 13.84 -16.81 4.00
C SER A 82 12.74 -17.80 4.41
N LYS A 83 11.52 -17.32 4.64
CA LYS A 83 10.38 -18.14 5.09
C LYS A 83 9.19 -17.93 4.16
N GLN A 84 8.54 -19.02 3.74
CA GLN A 84 7.28 -18.91 3.02
C GLN A 84 6.19 -18.43 3.98
N LEU A 85 5.41 -17.44 3.59
CA LEU A 85 4.31 -16.94 4.41
C LEU A 85 3.21 -18.01 4.51
N SER A 86 2.90 -18.40 5.74
CA SER A 86 1.76 -19.25 6.05
C SER A 86 0.58 -18.36 6.45
N VAL A 87 -0.45 -18.31 5.61
CA VAL A 87 -1.66 -17.52 5.90
C VAL A 87 -2.56 -18.33 6.85
N PRO A 88 -2.90 -17.81 8.05
CA PRO A 88 -3.78 -18.52 8.98
C PRO A 88 -5.17 -18.79 8.38
N LEU A 89 -5.80 -19.88 8.81
CA LEU A 89 -7.14 -20.24 8.37
C LEU A 89 -8.20 -19.74 9.37
N PRO A 90 -9.32 -19.17 8.88
CA PRO A 90 -10.47 -18.81 9.70
C PRO A 90 -11.18 -20.08 10.18
N ALA A 91 -11.12 -20.34 11.49
CA ALA A 91 -11.57 -21.59 12.12
C ALA A 91 -10.90 -22.84 11.50
N LYS A 92 -11.13 -24.05 12.04
CA LYS A 92 -10.59 -25.32 11.49
C LYS A 92 -11.20 -25.70 10.12
N SER A 93 -11.53 -24.72 9.29
CA SER A 93 -12.14 -24.89 7.99
C SER A 93 -11.08 -25.21 6.93
N LYS A 94 -11.49 -25.84 5.82
CA LYS A 94 -10.64 -26.05 4.63
C LYS A 94 -10.73 -24.87 3.65
N ILE A 95 -11.13 -23.69 4.13
CA ILE A 95 -11.33 -22.52 3.28
C ILE A 95 -9.97 -22.04 2.79
N LYS A 96 -9.81 -21.87 1.48
CA LYS A 96 -8.60 -21.28 0.92
C LYS A 96 -8.59 -19.79 1.18
N VAL A 97 -7.67 -19.34 2.04
CA VAL A 97 -7.38 -17.93 2.25
C VAL A 97 -6.37 -17.44 1.20
N GLU A 98 -6.64 -16.28 0.63
CA GLU A 98 -5.84 -15.66 -0.41
C GLU A 98 -4.96 -14.57 0.21
N TYR A 99 -3.64 -14.71 0.07
CA TYR A 99 -2.69 -13.61 0.33
C TYR A 99 -3.10 -12.38 -0.49
N GLN A 100 -3.12 -11.20 0.11
CA GLN A 100 -3.37 -9.94 -0.59
C GLN A 100 -2.08 -9.09 -0.63
N ASP A 101 -1.51 -8.80 0.54
CA ASP A 101 -0.36 -7.92 0.65
C ASP A 101 0.37 -8.14 1.99
N ILE A 102 1.56 -7.59 2.13
CA ILE A 102 2.24 -7.44 3.41
C ILE A 102 2.88 -6.05 3.49
N LYS A 103 2.63 -5.32 4.58
CA LYS A 103 3.14 -3.96 4.76
C LYS A 103 3.91 -3.81 6.08
N TYR A 104 4.78 -2.81 6.14
CA TYR A 104 5.50 -2.44 7.37
C TYR A 104 4.85 -1.23 8.04
N LEU A 105 4.00 -1.49 9.01
CA LEU A 105 3.15 -0.53 9.73
C LEU A 105 3.82 -0.13 11.05
N LYS A 106 4.38 1.09 11.13
CA LYS A 106 5.11 1.60 12.32
C LYS A 106 5.99 0.55 13.03
N GLY A 107 6.87 -0.11 12.29
CA GLY A 107 7.80 -1.08 12.85
C GLY A 107 7.27 -2.52 12.93
N GLN A 108 5.99 -2.74 12.60
CA GLN A 108 5.33 -4.03 12.65
C GLN A 108 4.98 -4.51 11.24
N LEU A 109 5.41 -5.70 10.85
CA LEU A 109 4.91 -6.34 9.63
C LEU A 109 3.46 -6.76 9.82
N VAL A 110 2.60 -6.44 8.85
CA VAL A 110 1.18 -6.79 8.85
C VAL A 110 0.85 -7.47 7.53
N LEU A 111 0.40 -8.73 7.63
CA LEU A 111 -0.08 -9.54 6.52
C LEU A 111 -1.57 -9.25 6.30
N PHE A 112 -1.93 -8.95 5.07
CA PHE A 112 -3.31 -8.80 4.62
C PHE A 112 -3.75 -10.03 3.84
N SER A 113 -4.94 -10.51 4.15
CA SER A 113 -5.51 -11.71 3.54
C SER A 113 -7.00 -11.54 3.28
N SER A 114 -7.55 -12.34 2.37
CA SER A 114 -8.98 -12.35 2.09
C SER A 114 -9.49 -13.75 1.81
N TYR A 115 -10.77 -14.02 2.05
CA TYR A 115 -11.39 -15.26 1.61
C TYR A 115 -12.88 -15.09 1.40
N LEU A 116 -13.41 -15.82 0.42
CA LEU A 116 -14.84 -15.89 0.14
C LEU A 116 -15.46 -17.08 0.89
N ASN A 117 -16.32 -16.80 1.88
CA ASN A 117 -17.16 -17.82 2.48
C ASN A 117 -18.36 -18.08 1.57
N LYS A 118 -18.41 -19.28 0.96
CA LYS A 118 -19.51 -19.69 0.09
C LYS A 118 -20.74 -20.19 0.84
N GLU A 119 -20.62 -20.51 2.13
CA GLU A 119 -21.77 -20.92 2.94
C GLU A 119 -22.61 -19.71 3.35
N THR A 120 -21.98 -18.55 3.53
CA THR A 120 -22.62 -17.30 3.93
C THR A 120 -22.64 -16.23 2.83
N ASP A 121 -22.14 -16.54 1.63
CA ASP A 121 -21.92 -15.59 0.53
C ASP A 121 -21.29 -14.28 1.01
N THR A 122 -20.22 -14.39 1.81
CA THR A 122 -19.55 -13.24 2.41
C THR A 122 -18.07 -13.24 2.05
N TYR A 123 -17.61 -12.15 1.43
CA TYR A 123 -16.19 -11.94 1.15
C TYR A 123 -15.55 -11.14 2.29
N PHE A 124 -14.55 -11.70 2.95
CA PHE A 124 -13.90 -11.08 4.10
C PHE A 124 -12.45 -10.68 3.80
N SER A 125 -11.96 -9.66 4.51
CA SER A 125 -10.55 -9.27 4.59
C SER A 125 -10.05 -9.24 6.04
N PHE A 126 -8.79 -9.58 6.24
CA PHE A 126 -8.16 -9.67 7.57
C PHE A 126 -6.75 -9.11 7.58
N ALA A 127 -6.30 -8.75 8.78
CA ALA A 127 -4.90 -8.50 9.12
C ALA A 127 -4.38 -9.52 10.14
N ASN A 128 -3.12 -9.91 9.98
CA ASN A 128 -2.35 -10.66 10.97
C ASN A 128 -1.01 -9.95 11.20
N LYS A 129 -0.58 -9.85 12.47
CA LYS A 129 0.79 -9.41 12.77
C LYS A 129 1.78 -10.49 12.36
N VAL A 130 2.92 -10.09 11.80
CA VAL A 130 4.04 -10.99 11.47
C VAL A 130 5.23 -10.63 12.36
N ASN A 131 5.72 -11.59 13.13
CA ASN A 131 6.86 -11.39 14.02
C ASN A 131 8.14 -11.11 13.24
N LYS A 132 9.14 -10.52 13.91
CA LYS A 132 10.44 -10.18 13.31
C LYS A 132 11.17 -11.39 12.70
N ASP A 133 10.87 -12.60 13.17
CA ASP A 133 11.44 -13.84 12.66
C ASP A 133 10.68 -14.40 11.44
N GLY A 134 9.62 -13.72 10.99
CA GLY A 134 8.78 -14.11 9.85
C GLY A 134 7.62 -15.05 10.19
N THR A 135 7.38 -15.36 11.47
CA THR A 135 6.19 -16.15 11.87
C THR A 135 4.94 -15.29 11.89
N VAL A 136 3.85 -15.79 11.30
CA VAL A 136 2.56 -15.09 11.26
C VAL A 136 1.77 -15.43 12.52
N SER A 137 1.27 -14.41 13.22
CA SER A 137 0.38 -14.61 14.37
C SER A 137 -0.93 -15.27 13.94
N PRO A 138 -1.46 -16.25 14.70
CA PRO A 138 -2.76 -16.84 14.40
C PRO A 138 -3.93 -15.87 14.63
N ASP A 139 -3.71 -14.77 15.35
CA ASP A 139 -4.75 -13.79 15.66
C ASP A 139 -5.11 -13.00 14.40
N MET A 140 -6.30 -13.27 13.86
CA MET A 140 -6.87 -12.61 12.69
C MET A 140 -7.77 -11.46 13.14
N VAL A 141 -7.47 -10.25 12.70
CA VAL A 141 -8.34 -9.08 12.88
C VAL A 141 -9.16 -8.90 11.63
N GLU A 142 -10.50 -8.97 11.73
CA GLU A 142 -11.39 -8.66 10.60
C GLU A 142 -11.28 -7.17 10.27
N LEU A 143 -10.89 -6.88 9.04
CA LEU A 143 -10.79 -5.50 8.55
C LEU A 143 -12.12 -5.07 7.94
N SER A 144 -12.61 -5.83 6.97
CA SER A 144 -13.88 -5.52 6.32
C SER A 144 -14.52 -6.75 5.69
N ARG A 145 -15.79 -6.62 5.33
CA ARG A 145 -16.57 -7.67 4.67
C ARG A 145 -17.56 -7.11 3.66
N MET A 146 -17.88 -7.93 2.66
CA MET A 146 -18.93 -7.70 1.67
C MET A 146 -19.90 -8.88 1.70
N GLU A 147 -21.18 -8.60 1.91
CA GLU A 147 -22.26 -9.60 1.94
C GLU A 147 -22.87 -9.77 0.54
N ASN A 148 -23.60 -10.87 0.32
CA ASN A 148 -24.25 -11.24 -0.95
C ASN A 148 -23.27 -11.44 -2.12
N VAL A 149 -22.07 -11.94 -1.83
CA VAL A 149 -21.03 -12.22 -2.82
C VAL A 149 -21.05 -13.70 -3.20
N SER A 150 -21.86 -14.09 -4.18
CA SER A 150 -21.97 -15.50 -4.60
C SER A 150 -21.01 -15.88 -5.73
N ASN A 151 -20.59 -14.91 -6.55
CA ASN A 151 -19.74 -15.15 -7.72
C ASN A 151 -18.27 -14.80 -7.45
N LYS A 152 -17.40 -15.83 -7.36
CA LYS A 152 -15.95 -15.63 -7.17
C LYS A 152 -15.29 -14.74 -8.24
N LYS A 153 -15.77 -14.74 -9.48
CA LYS A 153 -15.20 -13.93 -10.57
C LYS A 153 -15.62 -12.46 -10.49
N ASN A 154 -16.72 -12.16 -9.83
CA ASN A 154 -17.24 -10.82 -9.61
C ASN A 154 -17.46 -10.60 -8.11
N LYS A 155 -16.40 -10.78 -7.31
CA LYS A 155 -16.48 -10.71 -5.85
C LYS A 155 -16.24 -9.32 -5.27
N GLY A 156 -16.00 -8.33 -6.14
CA GLY A 156 -15.36 -7.07 -5.74
C GLY A 156 -13.89 -7.28 -5.40
N PHE A 157 -13.28 -6.30 -4.73
CA PHE A 157 -11.92 -6.40 -4.23
C PHE A 157 -11.71 -5.58 -2.96
N PHE A 158 -10.64 -5.92 -2.24
CA PHE A 158 -10.09 -5.11 -1.17
C PHE A 158 -8.71 -4.62 -1.62
N ASP A 159 -8.37 -3.38 -1.30
CA ASP A 159 -7.00 -2.88 -1.38
C ASP A 159 -6.57 -2.22 -0.07
N PHE A 160 -5.26 -2.25 0.19
CA PHE A 160 -4.65 -1.89 1.46
C PHE A 160 -3.53 -0.87 1.26
N THR A 161 -3.82 0.39 1.55
CA THR A 161 -2.86 1.50 1.40
C THR A 161 -2.41 1.99 2.77
N LEU A 162 -1.12 2.32 2.91
CA LEU A 162 -0.60 2.96 4.12
C LEU A 162 -0.57 4.49 3.96
N SER A 163 -0.71 5.21 5.07
CA SER A 163 -0.29 6.61 5.12
C SER A 163 1.22 6.75 4.92
N THR A 164 1.69 7.94 4.55
CA THR A 164 3.12 8.19 4.29
C THR A 164 4.01 7.87 5.50
N ASP A 165 3.53 8.13 6.72
CA ASP A 165 4.24 7.79 7.96
C ASP A 165 3.99 6.35 8.46
N SER A 166 3.28 5.54 7.67
CA SER A 166 2.86 4.18 8.01
C SER A 166 2.07 4.08 9.32
N SER A 167 1.38 5.13 9.76
CA SER A 167 0.56 5.13 10.98
C SER A 167 -0.90 4.76 10.76
N LYS A 168 -1.38 4.82 9.51
CA LYS A 168 -2.75 4.50 9.12
C LYS A 168 -2.77 3.44 8.04
N ILE A 169 -3.83 2.64 8.04
CA ILE A 169 -4.20 1.76 6.93
C ILE A 169 -5.54 2.24 6.39
N LEU A 170 -5.61 2.48 5.09
CA LEU A 170 -6.86 2.54 4.35
C LEU A 170 -7.16 1.15 3.80
N VAL A 171 -8.32 0.62 4.19
CA VAL A 171 -8.95 -0.52 3.52
C VAL A 171 -10.00 0.05 2.58
N PHE A 172 -9.67 0.06 1.29
CA PHE A 172 -10.60 0.41 0.23
C PHE A 172 -11.32 -0.85 -0.22
N GLN A 173 -12.65 -0.81 -0.34
CA GLN A 173 -13.42 -1.92 -0.89
C GLN A 173 -14.37 -1.45 -1.98
N ALA A 174 -14.26 -2.05 -3.15
CA ALA A 174 -15.24 -1.92 -4.21
C ALA A 174 -16.08 -3.20 -4.27
N ARG A 175 -17.40 -3.03 -4.34
CA ARG A 175 -18.36 -4.14 -4.37
C ARG A 175 -18.33 -4.87 -5.73
N PRO A 176 -18.91 -6.07 -5.82
CA PRO A 176 -19.21 -6.68 -7.11
C PRO A 176 -19.82 -5.70 -8.11
N TYR A 177 -19.32 -5.71 -9.33
CA TYR A 177 -19.83 -4.87 -10.42
C TYR A 177 -21.30 -5.16 -10.69
N GLU A 178 -22.12 -4.12 -10.78
CA GLU A 178 -23.53 -4.21 -11.11
C GLU A 178 -23.91 -3.26 -12.26
N LYS A 179 -24.01 -3.81 -13.47
CA LYS A 179 -24.17 -3.07 -14.75
C LYS A 179 -25.21 -1.93 -14.74
N ASN A 180 -26.31 -2.10 -14.03
CA ASN A 180 -27.43 -1.15 -14.01
C ASN A 180 -27.56 -0.38 -12.69
N ASN A 181 -26.59 -0.51 -11.78
CA ASN A 181 -26.58 0.15 -10.50
C ASN A 181 -25.59 1.32 -10.49
N THR A 182 -25.63 2.08 -9.41
CA THR A 182 -24.70 3.16 -9.08
C THR A 182 -23.39 2.61 -8.53
N GLU A 183 -22.27 3.30 -8.78
CA GLU A 183 -20.98 2.91 -8.22
C GLU A 183 -20.99 3.05 -6.70
N LYS A 184 -20.57 1.99 -5.98
CA LYS A 184 -20.52 1.95 -4.52
C LYS A 184 -19.20 1.39 -4.03
N PHE A 185 -18.52 2.17 -3.21
CA PHE A 185 -17.30 1.75 -2.53
C PHE A 185 -17.32 2.19 -1.08
N ASP A 186 -16.63 1.43 -0.25
CA ASP A 186 -16.46 1.78 1.15
C ASP A 186 -14.98 1.98 1.48
N MET A 187 -14.72 2.88 2.41
CA MET A 187 -13.40 3.20 2.92
C MET A 187 -13.42 3.03 4.43
N LYS A 188 -12.49 2.23 4.94
CA LYS A 188 -12.30 2.07 6.38
C LYS A 188 -10.86 2.38 6.73
N VAL A 189 -10.66 3.28 7.68
CA VAL A 189 -9.33 3.67 8.14
C VAL A 189 -9.07 3.05 9.49
N PHE A 190 -7.87 2.47 9.64
CA PHE A 190 -7.38 1.90 10.88
C PHE A 190 -6.10 2.61 11.34
N ASP A 191 -5.83 2.59 12.64
CA ASP A 191 -4.54 2.98 13.20
C ASP A 191 -3.53 1.82 13.18
N SER A 192 -2.33 2.07 13.72
CA SER A 192 -1.25 1.09 13.80
C SER A 192 -1.56 -0.11 14.71
N ASP A 193 -2.54 0.00 15.59
CA ASP A 193 -3.00 -1.05 16.49
C ASP A 193 -4.19 -1.84 15.90
N LEU A 194 -4.48 -1.61 14.62
CA LEU A 194 -5.60 -2.20 13.88
C LEU A 194 -6.96 -1.84 14.49
N GLN A 195 -7.06 -0.72 15.19
CA GLN A 195 -8.33 -0.18 15.66
C GLN A 195 -8.94 0.72 14.60
N THR A 196 -10.27 0.68 14.48
CA THR A 196 -10.98 1.50 13.49
C THR A 196 -10.93 2.97 13.91
N VAL A 197 -10.44 3.83 13.02
CA VAL A 197 -10.52 5.29 13.14
C VAL A 197 -11.88 5.76 12.63
N TYR A 198 -12.25 5.39 11.41
CA TYR A 198 -13.61 5.59 10.91
C TYR A 198 -13.94 4.66 9.73
N PHE A 199 -15.22 4.70 9.35
CA PHE A 199 -15.78 4.05 8.17
C PHE A 199 -16.65 5.03 7.38
N LYS A 200 -16.56 4.99 6.05
CA LYS A 200 -17.37 5.82 5.14
C LYS A 200 -17.79 4.99 3.94
N SER A 201 -19.09 4.94 3.69
CA SER A 201 -19.69 4.35 2.49
C SER A 201 -20.03 5.46 1.50
N ILE A 202 -19.62 5.31 0.24
CA ILE A 202 -19.88 6.27 -0.82
C ILE A 202 -20.70 5.59 -1.91
N GLU A 203 -21.78 6.26 -2.31
CA GLU A 203 -22.57 5.92 -3.49
C GLU A 203 -22.52 7.11 -4.45
N LEU A 204 -21.99 6.88 -5.65
CA LEU A 204 -21.92 7.93 -6.66
C LEU A 204 -23.24 8.00 -7.44
N PRO A 205 -23.75 9.20 -7.78
CA PRO A 205 -24.99 9.36 -8.54
C PRO A 205 -24.78 9.11 -10.05
N VAL A 206 -23.90 8.16 -10.39
CA VAL A 206 -23.55 7.76 -11.76
C VAL A 206 -23.47 6.25 -11.84
N ARG A 207 -23.69 5.69 -13.03
CA ARG A 207 -23.69 4.24 -13.22
C ARG A 207 -22.28 3.72 -13.00
N ASP A 208 -22.18 2.57 -12.35
CA ASP A 208 -20.94 1.83 -12.09
C ASP A 208 -20.02 1.80 -13.34
N LYS A 209 -20.58 1.36 -14.48
CA LYS A 209 -19.85 1.25 -15.76
C LYS A 209 -19.22 2.54 -16.30
N ASP A 210 -19.65 3.71 -15.81
CA ASP A 210 -19.20 5.02 -16.28
C ASP A 210 -18.15 5.61 -15.30
N VAL A 211 -17.74 4.88 -14.26
CA VAL A 211 -16.73 5.31 -13.29
C VAL A 211 -15.47 4.47 -13.45
N ASP A 212 -14.32 5.14 -13.40
CA ASP A 212 -13.02 4.49 -13.27
C ASP A 212 -12.30 5.02 -12.03
N LEU A 213 -12.05 4.13 -11.06
CA LEU A 213 -11.36 4.44 -9.81
C LEU A 213 -9.85 4.36 -10.03
N SER A 214 -9.19 5.51 -10.16
CA SER A 214 -7.78 5.58 -10.55
C SER A 214 -6.81 5.45 -9.38
N ASN A 215 -7.10 6.08 -8.24
CA ASN A 215 -6.22 6.02 -7.06
C ASN A 215 -6.97 6.37 -5.78
N TYR A 216 -6.46 5.91 -4.64
CA TYR A 216 -6.95 6.27 -3.32
C TYR A 216 -5.80 6.24 -2.31
N ILE A 217 -5.76 7.24 -1.44
CA ILE A 217 -4.72 7.39 -0.43
C ILE A 217 -5.32 7.82 0.90
N VAL A 218 -4.54 7.67 1.96
CA VAL A 218 -4.84 8.17 3.30
C VAL A 218 -3.64 8.98 3.80
N ASP A 219 -3.90 10.14 4.41
CA ASP A 219 -2.84 10.93 5.05
C ASP A 219 -2.58 10.47 6.50
N ASN A 220 -1.65 11.13 7.18
CA ASN A 220 -1.22 10.73 8.52
C ASN A 220 -2.31 10.99 9.58
N GLU A 221 -3.16 11.99 9.33
CA GLU A 221 -4.34 12.35 10.12
C GLU A 221 -5.50 11.38 9.90
N GLY A 222 -5.48 10.62 8.81
CA GLY A 222 -6.49 9.63 8.45
C GLY A 222 -7.49 10.12 7.40
N ASN A 223 -7.36 11.33 6.86
CA ASN A 223 -8.23 11.78 5.79
C ASN A 223 -7.96 10.96 4.52
N THR A 224 -9.02 10.59 3.81
CA THR A 224 -8.92 9.81 2.58
C THR A 224 -9.20 10.67 1.36
N TYR A 225 -8.45 10.40 0.30
CA TYR A 225 -8.56 11.09 -0.97
C TYR A 225 -8.75 10.03 -2.06
N VAL A 226 -9.76 10.20 -2.90
CA VAL A 226 -10.06 9.29 -4.00
C VAL A 226 -9.99 10.07 -5.30
N LEU A 227 -9.18 9.57 -6.24
CA LEU A 227 -9.12 10.06 -7.60
C LEU A 227 -9.90 9.10 -8.50
N MET A 228 -10.87 9.65 -9.23
CA MET A 228 -11.69 8.89 -10.17
C MET A 228 -11.96 9.73 -11.43
N SER A 229 -12.23 9.06 -12.54
CA SER A 229 -12.81 9.66 -13.74
C SER A 229 -14.23 9.17 -13.97
N VAL A 230 -15.07 10.03 -14.55
CA VAL A 230 -16.46 9.72 -14.86
C VAL A 230 -16.71 10.01 -16.34
N ASP A 231 -17.14 9.00 -17.08
CA ASP A 231 -17.56 9.11 -18.47
C ASP A 231 -18.94 9.76 -18.55
N LYS A 232 -18.98 11.00 -19.05
CA LYS A 232 -20.26 11.68 -19.31
C LYS A 232 -21.00 11.01 -20.47
N ALA A 233 -22.31 10.85 -20.34
CA ALA A 233 -23.16 10.35 -21.42
C ALA A 233 -22.99 11.22 -22.69
N LYS A 234 -23.17 10.60 -23.87
CA LYS A 234 -22.93 11.22 -25.19
C LYS A 234 -23.62 12.59 -25.41
N GLU A 235 -24.71 12.89 -24.71
CA GLU A 235 -25.45 14.15 -24.82
C GLU A 235 -24.76 15.35 -24.12
N GLU A 236 -23.87 15.10 -23.14
CA GLU A 236 -23.15 16.16 -22.41
C GLU A 236 -21.78 16.51 -22.99
N LYS A 237 -21.33 15.80 -24.05
CA LYS A 237 -20.02 16.03 -24.70
C LYS A 237 -19.86 17.43 -25.32
N ASN A 238 -20.92 18.24 -25.35
CA ASN A 238 -20.88 19.62 -25.84
C ASN A 238 -20.53 20.67 -24.77
N SER A 239 -20.26 20.30 -23.51
CA SER A 239 -19.71 21.25 -22.53
C SER A 239 -18.48 20.68 -21.82
N TYR A 240 -17.32 21.20 -22.19
CA TYR A 240 -16.04 20.90 -21.55
C TYR A 240 -15.97 21.61 -20.19
N GLU A 241 -16.51 21.00 -19.15
CA GLU A 241 -16.15 21.32 -17.77
C GLU A 241 -15.69 20.05 -17.05
N GLN A 242 -14.40 20.01 -16.72
CA GLN A 242 -13.84 19.08 -15.74
C GLN A 242 -14.34 19.49 -14.35
N LYS A 243 -15.02 18.58 -13.65
CA LYS A 243 -15.43 18.80 -12.25
C LYS A 243 -14.61 17.87 -11.36
N TYR A 244 -13.85 18.46 -10.45
CA TYR A 244 -13.16 17.76 -9.37
C TYR A 244 -14.09 17.71 -8.16
N PHE A 245 -14.33 16.52 -7.62
CA PHE A 245 -15.05 16.36 -6.36
C PHE A 245 -14.02 16.27 -5.23
N TYR A 246 -13.97 17.30 -4.38
CA TYR A 246 -13.26 17.27 -3.10
C TYR A 246 -14.32 17.24 -1.99
N LYS A 247 -14.25 16.27 -1.07
CA LYS A 247 -15.10 16.23 0.11
C LYS A 247 -14.33 15.81 1.35
#